data_AF-A0A838WA32-F1
#
_entry.id   AF-A0A838WA32-F1
#
_cell.length_a   1.000
_cell.length_b   1.000
_cell.length_c   1.000
_cell.angle_alpha   90.00
_cell.angle_beta   90.00
_cell.angle_gamma   90.00
#
_symmetry.space_group_name_H-M   'P 1'
#
loop_
_entity.id
_entity.type
_entity.pdbx_description
1 polymer ?
#
loop_
_entity_poly.entity_id
_entity_poly.type
_entity_poly.pdbx_seq_one_letter_code
_entity_poly.pdbx_strand_id
1 'polypeptide(L)'
;MKADTFAKLIVLETLIDAEIGHFLEHRPDSMEAFREGMVARVSDLIDEIDALDAVAAARVYDAIVDFLAELPEDDEGVINATLRFKAATERIVERGMNERDREQPSTWAVVLDEMLSELADEYHRAIRPNGEISAREYLRSRVLLARAGQIADRLLWTADVPQRAELREQMDRLTFAVRHQRLKPAAVDMLIRPTQRRARRYRPSTLTRVGAFVLSQLMRRSSHVTAGGTGEPKPV
;
A
#
# COMPACT_ATOMS: atom_id res chain seq x y z
N MET A 1 -8.56 -4.73 9.56
CA MET A 1 -7.52 -3.68 9.61
C MET A 1 -8.14 -2.37 9.14
N LYS A 2 -7.64 -1.21 9.59
CA LYS A 2 -8.10 0.09 9.09
C LYS A 2 -7.56 0.33 7.68
N ALA A 3 -8.29 1.11 6.87
CA ALA A 3 -7.88 1.44 5.50
C ALA A 3 -6.49 2.11 5.42
N ASP A 4 -6.15 2.97 6.38
CA ASP A 4 -4.84 3.63 6.44
C ASP A 4 -3.69 2.62 6.64
N THR A 5 -3.86 1.68 7.57
CA THR A 5 -2.89 0.60 7.78
C THR A 5 -2.79 -0.33 6.56
N PHE A 6 -3.92 -0.61 5.91
CA PHE A 6 -3.94 -1.43 4.70
C PHE A 6 -3.25 -0.71 3.51
N ALA A 7 -3.44 0.60 3.36
CA ALA A 7 -2.76 1.40 2.35
C ALA A 7 -1.24 1.33 2.50
N LYS A 8 -0.75 1.52 3.73
CA LYS A 8 0.67 1.39 4.04
C LYS A 8 1.22 -0.02 3.77
N LEU A 9 0.46 -1.07 4.07
CA LEU A 9 0.87 -2.45 3.72
C LEU A 9 0.98 -2.66 2.20
N ILE A 10 0.08 -2.08 1.41
CA ILE A 10 0.18 -2.14 -0.06
C ILE A 10 1.40 -1.36 -0.55
N VAL A 11 1.67 -0.18 0.01
CA VAL A 11 2.87 0.60 -0.33
C VAL A 11 4.12 -0.22 -0.04
N LEU A 12 4.21 -0.80 1.16
CA LEU A 12 5.30 -1.68 1.54
C LEU A 12 5.48 -2.87 0.59
N GLU A 13 4.40 -3.62 0.31
CA GLU A 13 4.41 -4.72 -0.67
C GLU A 13 4.98 -4.25 -2.02
N THR A 14 4.55 -3.07 -2.46
CA THR A 14 4.99 -2.47 -3.73
C THR A 14 6.47 -2.09 -3.72
N LEU A 15 6.98 -1.57 -2.60
CA LEU A 15 8.39 -1.25 -2.42
C LEU A 15 9.24 -2.53 -2.35
N ILE A 16 8.79 -3.56 -1.63
CA ILE A 16 9.42 -4.88 -1.61
C ILE A 16 9.51 -5.45 -3.03
N ASP A 17 8.43 -5.36 -3.80
CA ASP A 17 8.40 -5.78 -5.20
C ASP A 17 9.42 -5.03 -6.07
N ALA A 18 9.53 -3.71 -5.88
CA ALA A 18 10.51 -2.91 -6.60
C ALA A 18 11.95 -3.29 -6.24
N GLU A 19 12.21 -3.55 -4.96
CA GLU A 19 13.53 -3.97 -4.46
C GLU A 19 13.93 -5.35 -4.97
N ILE A 20 13.02 -6.33 -4.89
CA ILE A 20 13.23 -7.66 -5.46
C ILE A 20 13.49 -7.57 -6.97
N GLY A 21 12.71 -6.76 -7.69
CA GLY A 21 12.89 -6.53 -9.11
C GLY A 21 14.26 -5.92 -9.44
N HIS A 22 14.67 -4.88 -8.69
CA HIS A 22 15.98 -4.25 -8.81
C HIS A 22 17.11 -5.27 -8.60
N PHE A 23 16.99 -6.05 -7.53
CA PHE A 23 17.94 -7.07 -7.14
C PHE A 23 18.12 -8.14 -8.23
N LEU A 24 17.02 -8.68 -8.75
CA LEU A 24 17.06 -9.70 -9.81
C LEU A 24 17.69 -9.17 -11.11
N GLU A 25 17.55 -7.87 -11.39
CA GLU A 25 18.12 -7.22 -12.56
C GLU A 25 19.62 -6.92 -12.40
N HIS A 26 20.05 -6.45 -11.22
CA HIS A 26 21.41 -5.93 -11.02
C HIS A 26 22.42 -6.95 -10.48
N ARG A 27 21.96 -8.08 -9.92
CA ARG A 27 22.76 -9.21 -9.38
C ARG A 27 24.01 -8.77 -8.58
N PRO A 28 23.98 -8.75 -7.24
CA PRO A 28 25.14 -8.36 -6.45
C PRO A 28 26.33 -9.29 -6.67
N ASP A 29 27.53 -8.73 -6.46
CA ASP A 29 28.81 -9.39 -6.72
C ASP A 29 29.09 -10.59 -5.80
N SER A 30 28.37 -10.72 -4.68
CA SER A 30 28.51 -11.84 -3.74
C SER A 30 27.23 -12.10 -2.92
N MET A 31 27.14 -13.29 -2.33
CA MET A 31 25.99 -13.73 -1.53
C MET A 31 25.89 -13.07 -0.14
N GLU A 32 27.03 -12.69 0.43
CA GLU A 32 27.07 -11.92 1.67
C GLU A 32 26.58 -10.49 1.42
N ALA A 33 27.05 -9.85 0.33
CA ALA A 33 26.54 -8.55 -0.11
C ALA A 33 25.04 -8.60 -0.46
N PHE A 34 24.55 -9.74 -0.96
CA PHE A 34 23.13 -9.96 -1.16
C PHE A 34 22.36 -9.98 0.16
N ARG A 35 22.77 -10.81 1.12
CA ARG A 35 22.09 -10.94 2.41
C ARG A 35 22.12 -9.62 3.16
N GLU A 36 23.27 -8.97 3.27
CA GLU A 36 23.41 -7.66 3.90
C GLU A 36 22.56 -6.60 3.19
N GLY A 37 22.56 -6.61 1.85
CA GLY A 37 21.71 -5.77 1.04
C GLY A 37 20.24 -5.97 1.38
N MET A 38 19.73 -7.20 1.32
CA MET A 38 18.32 -7.49 1.62
C MET A 38 17.95 -7.16 3.07
N VAL A 39 18.80 -7.51 4.05
CA VAL A 39 18.56 -7.20 5.48
C VAL A 39 18.50 -5.70 5.68
N ALA A 40 19.48 -4.94 5.19
CA ALA A 40 19.49 -3.49 5.31
C ALA A 40 18.27 -2.85 4.61
N ARG A 41 17.92 -3.32 3.41
CA ARG A 41 16.79 -2.81 2.63
C ARG A 41 15.45 -3.08 3.30
N VAL A 42 15.30 -4.27 3.86
CA VAL A 42 14.10 -4.66 4.55
C VAL A 42 14.04 -4.00 5.93
N SER A 43 15.17 -3.73 6.58
CA SER A 43 15.29 -2.93 7.80
C SER A 43 14.92 -1.47 7.57
N ASP A 44 15.37 -0.84 6.47
CA ASP A 44 14.94 0.50 6.06
C ASP A 44 13.40 0.54 5.90
N LEU A 45 12.84 -0.47 5.23
CA LEU A 45 11.39 -0.61 5.05
C LEU A 45 10.67 -0.83 6.39
N ILE A 46 11.32 -1.54 7.33
CA ILE A 46 10.88 -1.82 8.70
C ILE A 46 10.83 -0.54 9.56
N ASP A 47 11.84 0.33 9.44
CA ASP A 47 11.87 1.62 10.12
C ASP A 47 10.77 2.54 9.57
N GLU A 48 10.45 2.42 8.27
CA GLU A 48 9.28 3.06 7.65
C GLU A 48 7.94 2.41 8.11
N ILE A 49 7.96 1.10 8.41
CA ILE A 49 6.84 0.30 8.97
C ILE A 49 6.52 0.65 10.43
N ASP A 50 7.40 1.27 11.22
CA ASP A 50 7.05 1.69 12.59
C ASP A 50 5.87 2.71 12.62
N ALA A 51 5.49 3.25 11.45
CA ALA A 51 4.27 4.02 11.24
C ALA A 51 3.00 3.17 10.94
N LEU A 52 3.11 1.85 10.81
CA LEU A 52 2.00 0.88 10.71
C LEU A 52 1.37 0.62 12.09
N ASP A 53 0.19 -0.01 12.08
CA ASP A 53 -0.38 -0.57 13.30
C ASP A 53 0.51 -1.74 13.79
N ALA A 54 0.75 -1.83 15.09
CA ALA A 54 1.72 -2.76 15.70
C ALA A 54 1.53 -4.23 15.27
N VAL A 55 0.28 -4.64 15.03
CA VAL A 55 -0.04 -6.02 14.60
C VAL A 55 0.32 -6.27 13.13
N ALA A 56 0.16 -5.26 12.27
CA ALA A 56 0.54 -5.37 10.86
C ALA A 56 2.06 -5.38 10.72
N ALA A 57 2.73 -4.50 11.46
CA ALA A 57 4.17 -4.48 11.57
C ALA A 57 4.70 -5.85 12.01
N ALA A 58 4.24 -6.39 13.15
CA ALA A 58 4.72 -7.67 13.69
C ALA A 58 4.65 -8.84 12.69
N ARG A 59 3.55 -8.97 11.93
CA ARG A 59 3.41 -10.06 10.94
C ARG A 59 4.37 -9.92 9.76
N VAL A 60 4.62 -8.69 9.35
CA VAL A 60 5.58 -8.38 8.30
C VAL A 60 6.99 -8.67 8.80
N TYR A 61 7.32 -8.25 10.04
CA TYR A 61 8.57 -8.60 10.71
C TYR A 61 8.79 -10.12 10.77
N ASP A 62 7.80 -10.89 11.20
CA ASP A 62 7.91 -12.36 11.27
C ASP A 62 8.21 -12.94 9.89
N ALA A 63 7.50 -12.52 8.84
CA ALA A 63 7.74 -13.00 7.48
C ALA A 63 9.13 -12.61 6.93
N ILE A 64 9.66 -11.46 7.35
CA ILE A 64 11.00 -11.00 7.02
C ILE A 64 12.04 -11.85 7.72
N VAL A 65 11.88 -12.08 9.02
CA VAL A 65 12.80 -12.89 9.82
C VAL A 65 12.85 -14.32 9.29
N ASP A 66 11.69 -14.91 9.00
CA ASP A 66 11.57 -16.24 8.40
C ASP A 66 12.29 -16.30 7.04
N PHE A 67 12.09 -15.29 6.18
CA PHE A 67 12.79 -15.22 4.89
C PHE A 67 14.31 -15.17 5.06
N LEU A 68 14.81 -14.30 5.93
CA LEU A 68 16.25 -14.14 6.17
C LEU A 68 16.88 -15.40 6.77
N ALA A 69 16.16 -16.10 7.64
CA ALA A 69 16.60 -17.36 8.24
C ALA A 69 16.66 -18.51 7.22
N GLU A 70 15.78 -18.49 6.21
CA GLU A 70 15.70 -19.51 5.17
C GLU A 70 16.54 -19.23 3.91
N LEU A 71 17.38 -18.18 3.90
CA LEU A 71 18.21 -17.83 2.75
C LEU A 71 19.29 -18.90 2.49
N PRO A 72 19.18 -19.68 1.39
CA PRO A 72 20.16 -20.71 1.06
C PRO A 72 21.43 -20.09 0.45
N GLU A 73 22.49 -20.90 0.32
CA GLU A 73 23.82 -20.45 -0.12
C GLU A 73 24.00 -20.45 -1.65
N ASP A 74 23.07 -21.03 -2.40
CA ASP A 74 23.11 -21.12 -3.86
C ASP A 74 22.14 -20.13 -4.54
N ASP A 75 22.53 -19.66 -5.74
CA ASP A 75 21.80 -18.65 -6.52
C ASP A 75 20.34 -19.04 -6.81
N GLU A 76 20.08 -20.32 -7.15
CA GLU A 76 18.73 -20.80 -7.48
C GLU A 76 17.85 -20.84 -6.23
N GLY A 77 18.42 -21.32 -5.12
CA GLY A 77 17.80 -21.27 -3.81
C GLY A 77 17.46 -19.84 -3.37
N VAL A 78 18.32 -18.87 -3.63
CA VAL A 78 18.10 -17.46 -3.29
C VAL A 78 16.92 -16.87 -4.06
N ILE A 79 16.85 -17.14 -5.37
CA ILE A 79 15.70 -16.74 -6.19
C ILE A 79 14.42 -17.36 -5.62
N ASN A 80 14.43 -18.65 -5.31
CA ASN A 80 13.28 -19.35 -4.75
C ASN A 80 12.88 -18.80 -3.37
N ALA A 81 13.82 -18.50 -2.48
CA ALA A 81 13.55 -17.87 -1.19
C ALA A 81 12.92 -16.48 -1.37
N THR A 82 13.44 -15.69 -2.31
CA THR A 82 12.93 -14.34 -2.62
C THR A 82 11.50 -14.39 -3.15
N LEU A 83 11.18 -15.35 -4.02
CA LEU A 83 9.82 -15.59 -4.51
C LEU A 83 8.87 -16.05 -3.39
N ARG A 84 9.34 -16.91 -2.48
CA ARG A 84 8.55 -17.35 -1.31
C ARG A 84 8.25 -16.19 -0.37
N PHE A 85 9.22 -15.30 -0.14
CA PHE A 85 9.03 -14.08 0.65
C PHE A 85 8.01 -13.14 0.02
N LYS A 86 8.12 -12.87 -1.29
CA LYS A 86 7.10 -12.13 -2.04
C LYS A 86 5.70 -12.72 -1.82
N ALA A 87 5.55 -14.04 -2.02
CA ALA A 87 4.28 -14.72 -1.82
C ALA A 87 3.79 -14.68 -0.35
N ALA A 88 4.68 -14.60 0.64
CA ALA A 88 4.31 -14.41 2.04
C ALA A 88 3.75 -13.00 2.28
N THR A 89 4.42 -11.97 1.77
CA THR A 89 3.98 -10.58 1.85
C THR A 89 2.64 -10.36 1.15
N GLU A 90 2.47 -10.90 -0.06
CA GLU A 90 1.19 -10.87 -0.79
C GLU A 90 0.05 -11.49 0.05
N ARG A 91 0.29 -12.66 0.66
CA ARG A 91 -0.69 -13.31 1.55
C ARG A 91 -1.03 -12.46 2.77
N ILE A 92 -0.08 -11.73 3.33
CA ILE A 92 -0.32 -10.80 4.46
C ILE A 92 -1.25 -9.67 3.99
N VAL A 93 -0.99 -9.07 2.82
CA VAL A 93 -1.84 -8.03 2.24
C VAL A 93 -3.24 -8.57 1.94
N GLU A 94 -3.34 -9.71 1.27
CA GLU A 94 -4.61 -10.37 0.94
C GLU A 94 -5.47 -10.66 2.17
N ARG A 95 -4.85 -11.02 3.30
CA ARG A 95 -5.55 -11.30 4.56
C ARG A 95 -5.69 -10.06 5.44
N GLY A 96 -4.99 -8.98 5.12
CA GLY A 96 -4.93 -7.76 5.91
C GLY A 96 -6.29 -7.09 6.06
N MET A 97 -7.14 -7.19 5.04
CA MET A 97 -8.47 -6.58 5.04
C MET A 97 -9.57 -7.55 4.64
N ASN A 98 -10.74 -7.41 5.26
CA ASN A 98 -11.90 -8.22 4.89
C ASN A 98 -12.37 -7.89 3.46
N GLU A 99 -13.12 -8.81 2.86
CA GLU A 99 -13.59 -8.68 1.48
C GLU A 99 -14.55 -7.49 1.29
N ARG A 100 -15.49 -7.31 2.24
CA ARG A 100 -16.46 -6.22 2.21
C ARG A 100 -15.83 -4.83 2.18
N ASP A 101 -14.74 -4.61 2.92
CA ASP A 101 -14.01 -3.33 2.94
C ASP A 101 -13.16 -3.18 1.68
N ARG A 102 -12.68 -4.28 1.08
CA ARG A 102 -11.99 -4.27 -0.23
C ARG A 102 -12.93 -3.95 -1.39
N GLU A 103 -14.22 -4.20 -1.27
CA GLU A 103 -15.20 -3.79 -2.29
C GLU A 103 -15.53 -2.29 -2.23
N GLN A 104 -15.16 -1.59 -1.15
CA GLN A 104 -15.49 -0.18 -1.00
C GLN A 104 -14.52 0.74 -1.76
N PRO A 105 -15.02 1.67 -2.58
CA PRO A 105 -14.17 2.66 -3.26
C PRO A 105 -13.39 3.55 -2.29
N SER A 106 -13.97 3.88 -1.14
CA SER A 106 -13.35 4.67 -0.06
C SER A 106 -12.03 4.07 0.44
N THR A 107 -11.93 2.75 0.45
CA THR A 107 -10.73 2.02 0.81
C THR A 107 -9.64 2.25 -0.22
N TRP A 108 -9.91 1.99 -1.51
CA TRP A 108 -8.94 2.19 -2.57
C TRP A 108 -8.55 3.65 -2.77
N ALA A 109 -9.42 4.59 -2.39
CA ALA A 109 -9.09 5.99 -2.35
C ALA A 109 -8.02 6.33 -1.31
N VAL A 110 -8.06 5.68 -0.13
CA VAL A 110 -7.01 5.78 0.89
C VAL A 110 -5.70 5.20 0.35
N VAL A 111 -5.76 4.02 -0.27
CA VAL A 111 -4.60 3.36 -0.87
C VAL A 111 -3.96 4.22 -1.96
N LEU A 112 -4.78 4.84 -2.84
CA LEU A 112 -4.30 5.71 -3.90
C LEU A 112 -3.62 6.97 -3.37
N ASP A 113 -4.21 7.63 -2.36
CA ASP A 113 -3.64 8.85 -1.75
C ASP A 113 -2.26 8.54 -1.12
N GLU A 114 -2.13 7.41 -0.43
CA GLU A 114 -0.88 6.96 0.19
C GLU A 114 0.16 6.61 -0.89
N MET A 115 -0.21 5.80 -1.88
CA MET A 115 0.68 5.39 -2.99
C MET A 115 1.24 6.59 -3.75
N LEU A 116 0.41 7.61 -3.99
CA LEU A 116 0.82 8.84 -4.65
C LEU A 116 1.70 9.73 -3.76
N SER A 117 1.54 9.65 -2.44
CA SER A 117 2.43 10.36 -1.51
C SER A 117 3.81 9.71 -1.51
N GLU A 118 3.88 8.38 -1.39
CA GLU A 118 5.14 7.64 -1.45
C GLU A 118 5.84 7.81 -2.80
N LEU A 119 5.07 7.79 -3.91
CA LEU A 119 5.60 8.07 -5.24
C LEU A 119 6.31 9.43 -5.29
N ALA A 120 5.73 10.46 -4.67
CA ALA A 120 6.35 11.78 -4.64
C ALA A 120 7.67 11.72 -3.87
N ASP A 121 7.67 11.14 -2.68
CA ASP A 121 8.86 11.06 -1.82
C ASP A 121 9.99 10.28 -2.50
N GLU A 122 9.70 9.11 -3.06
CA GLU A 122 10.68 8.32 -3.82
C GLU A 122 11.18 9.06 -5.08
N TYR A 123 10.33 9.81 -5.77
CA TYR A 123 10.75 10.60 -6.92
C TYR A 123 11.65 11.78 -6.53
N HIS A 124 11.38 12.42 -5.39
CA HIS A 124 12.27 13.43 -4.80
C HIS A 124 13.62 12.82 -4.42
N ARG A 125 13.65 11.63 -3.81
CA ARG A 125 14.90 10.91 -3.48
C ARG A 125 15.68 10.49 -4.74
N ALA A 126 14.96 10.14 -5.81
CA ALA A 126 15.55 9.69 -7.07
C ALA A 126 16.31 10.79 -7.82
N ILE A 127 15.87 12.05 -7.75
CA ILE A 127 16.49 13.16 -8.47
C ILE A 127 17.40 13.94 -7.52
N ARG A 128 18.71 13.75 -7.69
CA ARG A 128 19.71 14.47 -6.88
C ARG A 128 19.78 15.96 -7.28
N PRO A 129 20.27 16.84 -6.39
CA PRO A 129 20.37 18.28 -6.67
C PRO A 129 21.22 18.64 -7.91
N ASN A 130 22.18 17.80 -8.27
CA ASN A 130 23.03 17.93 -9.46
C ASN A 130 22.37 17.41 -10.76
N GLY A 131 21.15 16.86 -10.68
CA GLY A 131 20.44 16.27 -11.82
C GLY A 131 20.77 14.81 -12.09
N GLU A 132 21.66 14.19 -11.31
CA GLU A 132 21.88 12.74 -11.37
C GLU A 132 20.64 11.99 -10.89
N ILE A 133 20.37 10.86 -11.54
CA ILE A 133 19.24 10.00 -11.19
C ILE A 133 19.77 8.78 -10.47
N SER A 134 19.27 8.57 -9.25
CA SER A 134 19.50 7.34 -8.52
C SER A 134 18.62 6.24 -9.09
N ALA A 135 19.24 5.22 -9.68
CA ALA A 135 18.55 4.17 -10.43
C ALA A 135 17.54 3.38 -9.57
N ARG A 136 17.88 3.15 -8.29
CA ARG A 136 17.06 2.42 -7.32
C ARG A 136 15.76 3.16 -7.00
N GLU A 137 15.84 4.37 -6.49
CA GLU A 137 14.70 5.19 -6.08
C GLU A 137 13.82 5.54 -7.31
N TYR A 138 14.45 5.69 -8.48
CA TYR A 138 13.71 5.86 -9.73
C TYR A 138 12.93 4.61 -10.14
N LEU A 139 13.49 3.41 -9.94
CA LEU A 139 12.77 2.15 -10.16
C LEU A 139 11.60 2.01 -9.18
N ARG A 140 11.79 2.32 -7.88
CA ARG A 140 10.70 2.37 -6.89
C ARG A 140 9.58 3.28 -7.34
N SER A 141 9.92 4.51 -7.75
CA SER A 141 8.96 5.48 -8.30
C SER A 141 8.15 4.89 -9.47
N ARG A 142 8.81 4.17 -10.39
CA ARG A 142 8.12 3.55 -11.53
C ARG A 142 7.16 2.43 -11.12
N VAL A 143 7.55 1.60 -10.16
CA VAL A 143 6.71 0.49 -9.66
C VAL A 143 5.52 1.03 -8.87
N LEU A 144 5.74 2.01 -7.98
CA LEU A 144 4.69 2.73 -7.26
C LEU A 144 3.67 3.35 -8.22
N LEU A 145 4.15 4.01 -9.30
CA LEU A 145 3.29 4.59 -10.33
C LEU A 145 2.47 3.53 -11.08
N ALA A 146 3.08 2.41 -11.47
CA ALA A 146 2.38 1.32 -12.13
C ALA A 146 1.28 0.74 -11.23
N ARG A 147 1.59 0.55 -9.94
CA ARG A 147 0.62 0.08 -8.94
C ARG A 147 -0.48 1.10 -8.67
N ALA A 148 -0.15 2.38 -8.59
CA ALA A 148 -1.12 3.47 -8.47
C ALA A 148 -2.12 3.46 -9.63
N GLY A 149 -1.68 3.16 -10.86
CA GLY A 149 -2.56 2.95 -12.01
C GLY A 149 -3.57 1.82 -11.79
N GLN A 150 -3.11 0.66 -11.33
CA GLN A 150 -3.98 -0.48 -11.01
C GLN A 150 -4.99 -0.14 -9.89
N ILE A 151 -4.55 0.59 -8.86
CA ILE A 151 -5.41 1.05 -7.76
C ILE A 151 -6.44 2.07 -8.27
N ALA A 152 -6.04 2.99 -9.13
CA ALA A 152 -6.93 3.97 -9.73
C ALA A 152 -8.03 3.29 -10.57
N ASP A 153 -7.68 2.27 -11.35
CA ASP A 153 -8.67 1.46 -12.08
C ASP A 153 -9.65 0.74 -11.14
N ARG A 154 -9.15 0.20 -10.01
CA ARG A 154 -10.01 -0.41 -8.97
C ARG A 154 -10.95 0.59 -8.31
N LEU A 155 -10.44 1.77 -7.93
CA LEU A 155 -11.25 2.87 -7.37
C LEU A 155 -12.39 3.26 -8.31
N LEU A 156 -12.12 3.25 -9.62
CA LEU A 156 -13.04 3.68 -10.66
C LEU A 156 -14.02 2.59 -11.11
N TRP A 157 -13.90 1.34 -10.66
CA TRP A 157 -14.73 0.23 -11.12
C TRP A 157 -16.24 0.49 -10.97
N THR A 158 -16.63 1.30 -9.98
CA THR A 158 -18.02 1.68 -9.70
C THR A 158 -18.37 3.14 -10.03
N ALA A 159 -17.44 3.93 -10.59
CA ALA A 159 -17.64 5.36 -10.83
C ALA A 159 -18.36 5.65 -12.16
N ASP A 160 -18.96 6.83 -12.32
CA ASP A 160 -19.57 7.26 -13.58
C ASP A 160 -18.52 7.51 -14.69
N VAL A 161 -18.89 7.25 -15.95
CA VAL A 161 -17.99 7.31 -17.13
C VAL A 161 -17.16 8.59 -17.22
N PRO A 162 -17.71 9.81 -17.02
CA PRO A 162 -16.92 11.04 -17.09
C PRO A 162 -15.85 11.12 -16.01
N GLN A 163 -16.12 10.57 -14.82
CA GLN A 163 -15.18 10.61 -13.71
C GLN A 163 -14.00 9.67 -13.93
N ARG A 164 -14.24 8.55 -14.63
CA ARG A 164 -13.18 7.59 -15.02
C ARG A 164 -12.22 8.20 -16.03
N ALA A 165 -12.75 8.90 -17.04
CA ALA A 165 -11.95 9.47 -18.12
C ALA A 165 -10.94 10.52 -17.60
N GLU A 166 -11.37 11.41 -16.72
CA GLU A 166 -10.53 12.47 -16.17
C GLU A 166 -9.41 11.94 -15.27
N LEU A 167 -9.72 10.96 -14.39
CA LEU A 167 -8.70 10.35 -13.53
C LEU A 167 -7.69 9.54 -14.35
N ARG A 168 -8.15 8.83 -15.38
CA ARG A 168 -7.27 8.13 -16.32
C ARG A 168 -6.34 9.10 -17.03
N GLU A 169 -6.85 10.21 -17.56
CA GLU A 169 -6.03 11.24 -18.18
C GLU A 169 -4.97 11.81 -17.22
N GLN A 170 -5.33 12.06 -15.96
CA GLN A 170 -4.39 12.53 -14.94
C GLN A 170 -3.28 11.49 -14.68
N MET A 171 -3.64 10.21 -14.56
CA MET A 171 -2.70 9.12 -14.39
C MET A 171 -1.80 8.92 -15.61
N ASP A 172 -2.32 9.09 -16.82
CA ASP A 172 -1.55 9.00 -18.07
C ASP A 172 -0.52 10.13 -18.16
N ARG A 173 -0.92 11.36 -17.81
CA ARG A 173 -0.01 12.52 -17.75
C ARG A 173 1.10 12.31 -16.72
N LEU A 174 0.76 11.83 -15.53
CA LEU A 174 1.74 11.50 -14.49
C LEU A 174 2.68 10.38 -14.96
N THR A 175 2.13 9.33 -15.58
CA THR A 175 2.90 8.22 -16.13
C THR A 175 3.89 8.68 -17.18
N PHE A 176 3.44 9.53 -18.10
CA PHE A 176 4.29 10.11 -19.12
C PHE A 176 5.42 10.96 -18.49
N ALA A 177 5.10 11.80 -17.51
CA ALA A 177 6.07 12.67 -16.86
C ALA A 177 7.17 11.90 -16.11
N VAL A 178 6.77 10.93 -15.29
CA VAL A 178 7.71 10.11 -14.50
C VAL A 178 8.56 9.28 -15.45
N ARG A 179 7.96 8.52 -16.38
CA ARG A 179 8.68 7.58 -17.27
C ARG A 179 9.76 8.24 -18.13
N HIS A 180 9.53 9.49 -18.56
CA HIS A 180 10.48 10.21 -19.42
C HIS A 180 11.45 11.12 -18.65
N GLN A 181 11.44 11.09 -17.30
CA GLN A 181 12.35 11.90 -16.47
C GLN A 181 12.29 13.40 -16.79
N ARG A 182 11.14 13.89 -17.25
CA ARG A 182 11.04 15.24 -17.86
C ARG A 182 10.82 16.35 -16.85
N LEU A 183 10.47 16.02 -15.62
CA LEU A 183 10.01 17.00 -14.64
C LEU A 183 10.90 17.00 -13.41
N LYS A 184 11.13 18.22 -12.90
CA LYS A 184 11.66 18.39 -11.54
C LYS A 184 10.64 17.87 -10.53
N PRO A 185 11.06 17.40 -9.34
CA PRO A 185 10.14 16.84 -8.34
C PRO A 185 8.93 17.74 -8.03
N ALA A 186 9.14 19.05 -7.86
CA ALA A 186 8.06 20.00 -7.62
C ALA A 186 6.99 20.05 -8.73
N ALA A 187 7.35 19.75 -9.99
CA ALA A 187 6.39 19.68 -11.08
C ALA A 187 5.63 18.35 -11.11
N VAL A 188 6.24 17.26 -10.62
CA VAL A 188 5.54 15.99 -10.39
C VAL A 188 4.51 16.14 -9.26
N ASP A 189 4.83 16.85 -8.18
CA ASP A 189 3.89 17.15 -7.10
C ASP A 189 2.63 17.87 -7.63
N MET A 190 2.81 18.79 -8.60
CA MET A 190 1.68 19.48 -9.23
C MET A 190 0.77 18.55 -10.03
N LEU A 191 1.31 17.46 -10.60
CA LEU A 191 0.53 16.44 -11.31
C LEU A 191 -0.13 15.44 -10.35
N ILE A 192 0.49 15.17 -9.20
CA ILE A 192 -0.03 14.27 -8.17
C ILE A 192 -1.23 14.90 -7.42
N ARG A 193 -1.15 16.18 -7.07
CA ARG A 193 -2.17 16.88 -6.27
C ARG A 193 -3.61 16.80 -6.83
N PRO A 194 -3.87 16.97 -8.14
CA PRO A 194 -5.19 16.76 -8.73
C PRO A 194 -5.76 15.36 -8.43
N THR A 195 -4.95 14.34 -8.66
CA THR A 195 -5.28 12.92 -8.44
C THR A 195 -5.60 12.66 -6.97
N GLN A 196 -4.74 13.12 -6.06
CA GLN A 196 -4.96 13.01 -4.60
C GLN A 196 -6.23 13.74 -4.14
N ARG A 197 -6.46 14.98 -4.61
CA ARG A 197 -7.69 15.72 -4.29
C ARG A 197 -8.94 14.95 -4.69
N ARG A 198 -8.89 14.21 -5.80
CA ARG A 198 -10.00 13.39 -6.25
C ARG A 198 -10.16 12.13 -5.42
N ALA A 199 -9.07 11.41 -5.12
CA ALA A 199 -9.09 10.28 -4.18
C ALA A 199 -9.74 10.70 -2.84
N ARG A 200 -9.36 11.85 -2.31
CA ARG A 200 -9.93 12.40 -1.06
C ARG A 200 -11.43 12.67 -1.10
N ARG A 201 -12.05 12.87 -2.28
CA ARG A 201 -13.52 13.00 -2.39
C ARG A 201 -14.23 11.67 -2.15
N TYR A 202 -13.59 10.54 -2.43
CA TYR A 202 -14.11 9.21 -2.15
C TYR A 202 -13.79 8.75 -0.72
N ARG A 203 -12.88 9.43 0.00
CA ARG A 203 -12.65 9.18 1.43
C ARG A 203 -13.91 9.58 2.22
N PRO A 204 -14.40 8.74 3.14
CA PRO A 204 -15.44 9.16 4.06
C PRO A 204 -14.83 10.19 5.02
N SER A 205 -15.50 11.33 5.19
CA SER A 205 -15.02 12.38 6.09
C SER A 205 -14.77 11.80 7.48
N THR A 206 -13.79 12.34 8.22
CA THR A 206 -13.48 11.92 9.58
C THR A 206 -14.72 12.01 10.49
N LEU A 207 -15.56 13.03 10.26
CA LEU A 207 -16.87 13.20 10.91
C LEU A 207 -17.87 12.09 10.56
N THR A 208 -17.92 11.65 9.29
CA THR A 208 -18.78 10.56 8.84
C THR A 208 -18.34 9.22 9.42
N ARG A 209 -17.02 8.98 9.56
CA ARG A 209 -16.47 7.78 10.21
C ARG A 209 -16.77 7.74 11.70
N VAL A 210 -16.57 8.85 12.42
CA VAL A 210 -16.90 8.95 13.85
C VAL A 210 -18.42 8.82 14.06
N GLY A 211 -19.23 9.49 13.24
CA GLY A 211 -20.69 9.39 13.29
C GLY A 211 -21.21 7.98 13.05
N ALA A 212 -20.70 7.30 12.01
CA ALA A 212 -21.07 5.91 11.71
C ALA A 212 -20.61 4.94 12.81
N PHE A 213 -19.43 5.16 13.40
CA PHE A 213 -18.94 4.36 14.52
C PHE A 213 -19.85 4.54 15.75
N VAL A 214 -20.16 5.78 16.13
CA VAL A 214 -21.06 6.08 17.25
C VAL A 214 -22.47 5.51 17.02
N LEU A 215 -23.02 5.64 15.82
CA LEU A 215 -24.31 5.04 15.44
C LEU A 215 -24.27 3.51 15.52
N SER A 216 -23.19 2.86 15.06
CA SER A 216 -23.06 1.41 15.14
C SER A 216 -22.98 0.89 16.58
N GLN A 217 -22.33 1.64 17.48
CA GLN A 217 -22.24 1.33 18.91
C GLN A 217 -23.60 1.53 19.60
N LEU A 218 -24.34 2.56 19.23
CA LEU A 218 -25.71 2.79 19.73
C LEU A 218 -26.68 1.71 19.25
N MET A 219 -26.59 1.30 17.99
CA MET A 219 -27.44 0.24 17.44
C MET A 219 -27.11 -1.16 18.00
N ARG A 220 -25.85 -1.43 18.35
CA ARG A 220 -25.46 -2.64 19.10
C ARG A 220 -25.96 -2.64 20.54
N ARG A 221 -26.06 -1.46 21.18
CA ARG A 221 -26.65 -1.34 22.52
C ARG A 221 -28.17 -1.53 22.51
N SER A 222 -28.87 -1.01 21.51
CA SER A 222 -30.33 -1.14 21.43
C SER A 222 -30.80 -2.56 21.08
N SER A 223 -30.01 -3.33 20.33
CA SER A 223 -30.33 -4.73 20.00
C SER A 223 -30.10 -5.71 21.17
N HIS A 224 -29.43 -5.30 22.24
CA HIS A 224 -29.32 -6.08 23.48
C HIS A 224 -30.47 -5.82 24.48
N VAL A 225 -31.32 -4.82 24.24
CA VAL A 225 -32.41 -4.45 25.17
C VAL A 225 -33.74 -5.13 24.81
N THR A 226 -33.90 -5.66 23.59
CA THR A 226 -35.14 -6.32 23.13
C THR A 226 -35.13 -7.85 23.23
N ALA A 227 -34.04 -8.48 23.71
CA ALA A 227 -33.93 -9.95 23.82
C ALA A 227 -34.22 -10.51 25.23
N GLY A 228 -34.79 -9.72 26.14
CA GLY A 228 -35.11 -10.19 27.49
C GLY A 228 -36.37 -9.53 28.04
N GLY A 229 -37.53 -10.20 27.90
CA GLY A 229 -38.71 -9.82 28.68
C GLY A 229 -40.06 -10.08 28.04
N THR A 230 -40.40 -11.35 27.82
CA THR A 230 -41.81 -11.78 27.89
C THR A 230 -41.87 -13.06 28.70
N GLY A 231 -41.91 -12.91 30.03
CA GLY A 231 -42.27 -13.98 30.94
C GLY A 231 -43.76 -14.27 30.79
N GLU A 232 -44.10 -15.50 30.42
CA GLU A 232 -45.46 -16.02 30.51
C GLU A 232 -45.84 -16.21 31.99
N PRO A 233 -47.04 -15.80 32.42
CA PRO A 233 -47.57 -16.21 33.72
C PRO A 233 -48.21 -17.61 33.57
N LYS A 234 -47.73 -18.58 34.36
CA LYS A 234 -48.38 -19.89 34.51
C LYS A 234 -49.72 -19.73 35.24
N PRO A 235 -50.82 -20.32 34.75
CA PRO A 235 -52.01 -20.53 35.56
C PRO A 235 -51.91 -21.86 36.33
N VAL A 236 -52.19 -21.74 37.63
CA VAL A 236 -52.59 -22.74 38.66
C VAL A 236 -51.90 -24.11 38.63
#